data_AF-A0A0G1Y200-F1
#
_entry.id   AF-A0A0G1Y200-F1
#
_cell.length_a   1.000
_cell.length_b   1.000
_cell.length_c   1.000
_cell.angle_alpha   90.00
_cell.angle_beta   90.00
_cell.angle_gamma   90.00
#
_symmetry.space_group_name_H-M   'P 1'
#
loop_
_entity.id
_entity.type
_entity.pdbx_description
1 polymer ?
#
loop_
_entity_poly.entity_id
_entity_poly.type
_entity_poly.pdbx_seq_one_letter_code
_entity_poly.pdbx_strand_id
1 'polypeptide(L)' 'MKYRYFVAFQQRHSDGRDVLANDQLTLDSPIEQHIDIMSVEQKLRTSRNSTHIVVLNYQLLGTME' A
#
# COMPACT_ATOMS: atom_id res chain seq x y z
N MET A 1 -16.65 8.03 7.25
CA MET A 1 -16.59 6.73 6.56
C MET A 1 -15.17 6.46 6.10
N LYS A 2 -14.60 5.33 6.50
CA LYS A 2 -13.27 4.87 6.11
C LYS A 2 -13.36 3.51 5.43
N TYR A 3 -12.45 3.24 4.51
CA TYR A 3 -12.38 2.03 3.72
C TYR A 3 -11.18 1.20 4.14
N ARG A 4 -11.41 -0.06 4.52
CA ARG A 4 -10.35 -0.96 4.96
C ARG A 4 -9.98 -1.92 3.84
N TYR A 5 -8.71 -1.97 3.50
CA TYR A 5 -8.17 -2.79 2.42
C TYR A 5 -7.10 -3.73 2.95
N PHE A 6 -7.06 -4.95 2.43
CA PHE A 6 -5.85 -5.76 2.43
C PHE A 6 -5.01 -5.36 1.21
N VAL A 7 -3.70 -5.21 1.36
CA VAL A 7 -2.80 -4.82 0.29
C VAL A 7 -1.59 -5.74 0.30
N ALA A 8 -1.28 -6.33 -0.85
CA ALA A 8 -0.04 -7.07 -1.09
C ALA A 8 0.88 -6.23 -1.97
N PHE A 9 2.14 -6.10 -1.57
CA PHE A 9 3.11 -5.24 -2.24
C PHE A 9 4.52 -5.84 -2.22
N GLN A 10 5.32 -5.44 -3.19
CA GLN A 10 6.74 -5.74 -3.25
C GLN A 10 7.54 -4.50 -2.84
N GLN A 11 8.49 -4.65 -1.94
CA GLN A 11 9.43 -3.62 -1.55
C GLN A 11 10.80 -3.95 -2.15
N ARG A 12 11.26 -3.11 -3.07
CA ARG A 12 12.63 -3.15 -3.57
C ARG A 12 13.47 -2.17 -2.76
N HIS A 13 14.37 -2.71 -1.95
CA HIS A 13 15.33 -1.94 -1.20
C HIS A 13 16.50 -1.49 -2.08
N SER A 14 17.17 -0.41 -1.68
CA SER A 14 18.36 0.10 -2.36
C SER A 14 19.55 -0.87 -2.37
N ASP A 15 19.54 -1.88 -1.51
CA ASP A 15 20.54 -2.97 -1.51
C ASP A 15 20.20 -4.09 -2.51
N GLY A 16 19.15 -3.91 -3.33
CA GLY A 16 18.73 -4.86 -4.35
C GLY A 16 17.83 -5.99 -3.84
N ARG A 17 17.49 -5.99 -2.54
CA ARG A 17 16.58 -7.00 -1.99
C ARG A 17 15.13 -6.66 -2.33
N ASP A 18 14.44 -7.65 -2.86
CA ASP A 18 13.01 -7.62 -3.06
C ASP A 18 12.31 -8.39 -1.94
N VAL A 19 11.42 -7.72 -1.22
CA VAL A 19 10.64 -8.30 -0.13
C VAL A 19 9.17 -8.24 -0.51
N LEU A 20 8.51 -9.40 -0.54
CA LEU A 20 7.05 -9.46 -0.64
C LEU A 20 6.47 -9.29 0.75
N ALA A 21 5.55 -8.35 0.88
CA ALA A 21 4.86 -8.07 2.13
C ALA A 21 3.37 -7.84 1.87
N ASN A 22 2.60 -7.91 2.94
CA ASN A 22 1.21 -7.55 2.93
C ASN A 22 0.88 -6.76 4.19
N ASP A 23 -0.13 -5.90 4.08
CA ASP A 23 -0.59 -5.05 5.17
C ASP A 23 -2.08 -4.73 5.03
N GLN A 24 -2.70 -4.24 6.10
CA GLN A 24 -4.06 -3.70 6.08
C GLN A 24 -4.02 -2.18 6.15
N LEU A 25 -4.62 -1.52 5.16
CA LEU A 25 -4.70 -0.08 5.09
C LEU A 25 -6.11 0.41 5.37
N THR A 26 -6.21 1.52 6.07
CA THR A 26 -7.44 2.28 6.23
C THR A 26 -7.30 3.60 5.49
N LEU A 27 -8.18 3.84 4.53
CA LEU A 27 -8.20 5.03 3.69
C LEU A 27 -9.49 5.81 3.91
N ASP A 28 -9.42 7.13 3.74
CA ASP A 28 -10.58 8.01 3.88
C ASP A 28 -11.42 8.06 2.58
N SER A 29 -10.89 7.49 1.49
CA SER A 29 -11.54 7.35 0.18
C SER A 29 -11.34 5.94 -0.38
N PRO A 30 -12.23 5.47 -1.28
CA PRO A 30 -12.01 4.21 -2.00
C PRO A 30 -10.81 4.33 -2.95
N ILE A 31 -10.14 3.20 -3.21
CA ILE A 31 -9.09 3.09 -4.25
C ILE A 31 -9.78 2.87 -5.59
N GLU A 32 -9.78 3.89 -6.44
CA GLU A 32 -10.46 3.84 -7.74
C GLU A 32 -9.49 3.68 -8.92
N GLN A 33 -8.23 4.13 -8.80
CA GLN A 33 -7.26 4.11 -9.91
C GLN A 33 -5.80 3.89 -9.49
N HIS A 34 -4.92 3.62 -10.46
CA HIS A 34 -3.47 3.47 -10.27
C HIS A 34 -2.79 4.66 -9.57
N ILE A 35 -3.38 5.86 -9.61
CA ILE A 35 -2.85 7.05 -8.93
C ILE A 35 -3.01 6.94 -7.41
N ASP A 36 -4.08 6.29 -6.93
CA ASP A 36 -4.31 6.07 -5.50
C ASP A 36 -3.29 5.10 -4.89
N ILE A 37 -2.67 4.26 -5.73
CA ILE A 37 -1.58 3.37 -5.34
C ILE A 37 -0.35 4.17 -4.89
N MET A 38 -0.06 5.35 -5.45
CA MET A 38 1.05 6.18 -4.96
C MET A 38 0.79 6.69 -3.53
N SER A 39 -0.46 7.01 -3.20
CA SER A 39 -0.86 7.37 -1.84
C SER A 39 -0.74 6.19 -0.87
N VAL A 40 -1.03 4.98 -1.36
CA VAL A 40 -0.79 3.72 -0.63
C VAL A 40 0.70 3.49 -0.40
N GLU A 41 1.54 3.66 -1.42
CA GLU A 41 3.00 3.55 -1.29
C GLU A 41 3.55 4.57 -0.28
N GLN A 42 3.07 5.82 -0.30
CA GLN A 42 3.47 6.83 0.68
C GLN A 42 3.09 6.44 2.12
N LYS A 43 1.89 5.87 2.32
CA LYS A 43 1.47 5.38 3.64
C LYS A 43 2.28 4.17 4.10
N LEU A 44 2.63 3.27 3.18
CA LEU A 44 3.43 2.07 3.46
C LEU A 44 4.93 2.37 3.63
N ARG A 45 5.43 3.49 3.12
CA ARG A 45 6.80 3.99 3.35
C ARG A 45 6.96 4.46 4.80
N THR A 46 6.94 3.52 5.73
CA THR A 46 7.42 3.75 7.09
C THR A 46 8.95 3.74 7.06
N SER A 47 9.55 4.93 7.14
CA SER A 47 10.98 5.16 7.39
C SER A 47 11.97 4.72 6.27
N ARG A 48 12.65 5.74 5.73
CA ARG A 48 13.84 5.76 4.85
C ARG A 48 13.58 5.93 3.36
N ASN A 49 14.33 6.88 2.79
CA ASN A 49 14.22 7.44 1.45
C ASN A 49 14.61 6.50 0.30
N SER A 50 14.72 5.18 0.51
CA SER A 50 15.33 4.28 -0.48
C SER A 50 14.63 2.92 -0.67
N THR A 51 13.33 2.84 -0.35
CA THR A 51 12.49 1.68 -0.66
C THR A 51 11.51 2.03 -1.78
N HIS A 52 11.63 1.39 -2.94
CA HIS A 52 10.59 1.43 -3.97
C HIS A 52 9.52 0.40 -3.60
N ILE A 53 8.28 0.86 -3.41
CA ILE A 53 7.14 -0.02 -3.15
C ILE A 53 6.41 -0.17 -4.47
N VAL A 54 5.92 -1.36 -4.78
CA VAL A 54 5.01 -1.63 -5.89
C VAL A 54 3.84 -2.40 -5.33
N VAL A 55 2.64 -1.82 -5.36
CA VAL A 55 1.44 -2.55 -4.96
C VAL A 55 1.08 -3.55 -6.07
N LEU A 56 0.99 -4.82 -5.69
CA LEU A 56 0.69 -5.91 -6.61
C LEU A 56 -0.83 -6.15 -6.69
N ASN A 57 -1.49 -6.07 -5.54
CA ASN A 57 -2.92 -6.31 -5.42
C ASN A 57 -3.50 -5.64 -4.17
N TYR A 58 -4.78 -5.32 -4.20
CA TYR A 58 -5.54 -4.89 -3.03
C TYR A 58 -6.96 -5.46 -3.05
N GLN A 59 -7.56 -5.64 -1.87
CA GLN A 59 -8.94 -6.12 -1.71
C GLN A 59 -9.66 -5.32 -0.63
N LEU A 60 -10.85 -4.80 -0.94
CA LEU A 60 -11.72 -4.17 0.05
C LEU A 60 -12.20 -5.23 1.06
N LEU A 61 -11.87 -5.03 2.33
CA LEU A 61 -12.33 -5.86 3.43
C LEU A 61 -13.65 -5.36 4.02
N GLY A 62 -13.92 -4.06 3.90
CA GLY A 62 -15.16 -3.46 4.35
C GLY A 62 -15.05 -1.96 4.55
N THR A 63 -16.16 -1.36 4.97
CA THR A 63 -16.25 0.05 5.31
C THR A 63 -16.51 0.21 6.81
N MET A 64 -15.98 1.29 7.38
CA MET A 64 -16.19 1.71 8.76
C MET A 64 -16.85 3.08 8.72
N GLU A 65 -17.74 3.37 9.68
CA GLU A 65 -18.29 4.71 9.84
C GLU A 65 -17.23 5.72 10.30
#